data_AF-A0A370TZ79-F1
#
_entry.id   AF-A0A370TZ79-F1
#
_cell.length_a   1.000
_cell.length_b   1.000
_cell.length_c   1.000
_cell.angle_alpha   90.00
_cell.angle_beta   90.00
_cell.angle_gamma   90.00
#
_symmetry.space_group_name_H-M   'P 1'
#
loop_
_entity.id
_entity.type
_entity.pdbx_description
1 polymer ?
#
loop_
_entity_poly.entity_id
_entity_poly.type
_entity_poly.pdbx_seq_one_letter_code
_entity_poly.pdbx_strand_id
1 'polypeptide(L)'
;MSSTSAPFFPTINLPLPILIHSVGLSILGLYTTFSSPGSPRTNKTKNPQKNGTPAADPPSSPMLGVATAAIGICYLFTAYMPIEENQFLHASVPIRVILSCIMGCRLLLDSVMGAGKSRLNQKDRKALIGLGIYDGVGGLILGWTLGNWSGRVPGW
;
A
#
# COMPACT_ATOMS: atom_id res chain seq x y z
N MET A 1 17.91 -8.10 -40.83
CA MET A 1 17.75 -8.02 -39.36
C MET A 1 17.65 -6.54 -39.01
N SER A 2 16.43 -6.01 -38.89
CA SER A 2 16.23 -4.59 -38.60
C SER A 2 16.28 -4.37 -37.10
N SER A 3 17.32 -3.69 -36.63
CA SER A 3 17.48 -3.26 -35.25
C SER A 3 16.54 -2.08 -34.99
N THR A 4 15.30 -2.37 -34.60
CA THR A 4 14.40 -1.33 -34.09
C THR A 4 14.93 -0.92 -32.72
N SER A 5 15.53 0.26 -32.62
CA SER A 5 15.88 0.85 -31.32
C SER A 5 14.60 1.00 -30.52
N ALA A 6 14.43 0.14 -29.52
CA ALA A 6 13.35 0.28 -28.55
C ALA A 6 13.42 1.70 -27.96
N PRO A 7 12.29 2.41 -27.85
CA PRO A 7 12.29 3.74 -27.27
C PRO A 7 12.87 3.66 -25.86
N PHE A 8 13.77 4.60 -25.52
CA PHE A 8 14.43 4.66 -24.21
C PHE A 8 13.42 4.84 -23.06
N PHE A 9 12.21 5.31 -23.39
CA PHE A 9 11.06 5.34 -22.51
C PHE A 9 9.95 4.44 -23.06
N PRO A 10 9.49 3.41 -22.33
CA PRO A 10 8.35 2.62 -22.73
C PRO A 10 7.08 3.49 -22.79
N THR A 11 6.18 3.18 -23.72
CA THR A 11 4.85 3.81 -23.78
C THR A 11 4.15 3.59 -22.44
N ILE A 12 3.71 4.68 -21.80
CA ILE A 12 2.97 4.62 -20.54
C ILE A 12 1.51 4.33 -20.87
N ASN A 13 1.08 3.09 -20.63
CA ASN A 13 -0.26 2.61 -20.95
C ASN A 13 -1.25 2.68 -19.77
N LEU A 14 -0.85 3.27 -18.63
CA LEU A 14 -1.79 3.50 -17.53
C LEU A 14 -2.60 4.78 -17.75
N PRO A 15 -3.90 4.76 -17.41
CA PRO A 15 -4.68 5.97 -17.25
C PRO A 15 -4.04 6.93 -16.23
N LEU A 16 -4.06 8.23 -16.56
CA LEU A 16 -3.43 9.31 -15.78
C LEU A 16 -3.73 9.27 -14.28
N PRO A 17 -4.97 9.02 -13.81
CA PRO A 17 -5.26 8.98 -12.38
C PRO A 17 -4.46 7.90 -11.64
N ILE A 18 -4.24 6.74 -12.28
CA ILE A 18 -3.55 5.60 -11.69
C ILE A 18 -2.05 5.83 -11.70
N LEU A 19 -1.54 6.49 -12.74
CA LEU A 19 -0.14 6.91 -12.82
C LEU A 19 0.21 7.92 -11.72
N ILE A 20 -0.63 8.95 -11.52
CA ILE A 20 -0.43 9.92 -10.43
C ILE A 20 -0.49 9.20 -9.07
N HIS A 21 -1.43 8.28 -8.92
CA HIS A 21 -1.60 7.50 -7.70
C HIS A 21 -0.39 6.62 -7.39
N SER A 22 0.17 5.92 -8.38
CA SER A 22 1.34 5.05 -8.22
C SER A 22 2.62 5.83 -7.93
N VAL A 23 2.85 6.94 -8.61
CA VAL A 23 3.95 7.87 -8.31
C VAL A 23 3.84 8.40 -6.89
N GLY A 24 2.64 8.81 -6.47
CA GLY A 24 2.39 9.25 -5.09
C GLY A 24 2.66 8.14 -4.06
N LEU A 25 2.25 6.90 -4.33
CA LEU A 25 2.55 5.72 -3.50
C LEU A 25 4.06 5.48 -3.38
N SER A 26 4.78 5.53 -4.50
CA SER A 26 6.23 5.36 -4.52
C SER A 26 6.93 6.44 -3.70
N ILE A 27 6.57 7.71 -3.90
CA ILE A 27 7.15 8.84 -3.15
C ILE A 27 6.80 8.74 -1.67
N LEU A 28 5.55 8.43 -1.31
CA LEU A 28 5.11 8.29 0.07
C LEU A 28 5.80 7.11 0.77
N GLY A 29 5.92 5.97 0.09
CA GLY A 29 6.65 4.81 0.58
C GLY A 29 8.12 5.12 0.83
N LEU A 30 8.79 5.75 -0.15
CA LEU A 30 10.17 6.18 -0.03
C LEU A 30 10.35 7.18 1.12
N TYR A 31 9.46 8.17 1.19
CA TYR A 31 9.45 9.16 2.25
C TYR A 31 9.28 8.52 3.62
N THR A 32 8.37 7.56 3.79
CA THR A 32 8.15 6.89 5.08
C THR A 32 9.29 5.93 5.44
N THR A 33 9.94 5.30 4.45
CA THR A 33 11.15 4.49 4.65
C THR A 33 12.31 5.34 5.19
N PHE A 34 12.56 6.51 4.60
CA PHE A 34 13.73 7.33 4.95
C PHE A 34 13.46 8.43 5.98
N SER A 35 12.22 8.88 6.13
CA SER A 35 11.82 9.89 7.11
C SER A 35 11.34 9.30 8.42
N SER A 36 11.43 7.97 8.58
CA SER A 36 11.33 7.35 9.89
C SER A 36 12.46 7.93 10.74
N PRO A 37 12.18 8.82 11.72
CA PRO A 37 13.19 9.20 12.67
C PRO A 37 13.55 7.88 13.32
N GLY A 38 14.81 7.44 13.16
CA GLY A 38 15.26 6.21 13.78
C GLY A 38 14.81 6.28 15.21
N SER A 39 13.84 5.44 15.60
CA SER A 39 13.57 5.28 17.01
C SER A 39 14.90 4.79 17.53
N PRO A 40 15.63 5.56 18.34
CA PRO A 40 16.81 5.01 18.95
C PRO A 40 16.26 3.78 19.66
N ARG A 41 16.78 2.61 19.31
CA ARG A 41 16.60 1.41 20.12
C ARG A 41 17.35 1.72 21.41
N THR A 42 16.77 2.57 22.25
CA THR A 42 17.20 2.75 23.62
C THR A 42 17.01 1.38 24.21
N ASN A 43 18.12 0.70 24.42
CA ASN A 43 18.24 -0.41 25.35
C ASN A 43 17.66 0.04 26.69
N LYS A 44 16.33 -0.08 26.83
CA LYS A 44 15.66 -0.13 28.12
C LYS A 44 15.12 -1.54 28.29
N THR A 45 16.04 -2.50 28.15
CA THR A 45 16.04 -3.74 28.92
C THR A 45 16.06 -3.38 30.41
N LYS A 46 14.89 -3.06 30.97
CA LYS A 46 14.62 -3.19 32.41
C LYS A 46 13.19 -3.68 32.61
N ASN A 47 12.92 -4.92 32.17
CA ASN A 47 12.50 -6.00 33.07
C ASN A 47 12.27 -7.29 32.27
N PRO A 48 12.72 -8.45 32.77
CA PRO A 48 12.49 -9.72 32.11
C PRO A 48 11.00 -10.06 32.21
N GLN A 49 10.42 -10.33 31.05
CA GLN A 49 9.44 -11.38 30.79
C GLN A 49 8.71 -11.92 32.03
N LYS A 50 7.52 -11.39 32.31
CA LYS A 50 6.51 -12.10 33.10
C LYS A 50 5.28 -12.31 32.23
N ASN A 51 5.11 -13.58 31.85
CA ASN A 51 3.98 -14.21 31.15
C ASN A 51 3.99 -14.15 29.61
N GLY A 52 4.75 -15.08 29.00
CA GLY A 52 4.16 -16.13 28.16
C GLY A 52 3.48 -15.77 26.84
N THR A 53 3.71 -14.61 26.24
CA THR A 53 3.35 -14.38 24.83
C THR A 53 4.43 -13.52 24.17
N PRO A 54 5.02 -13.94 23.02
CA PRO A 54 5.79 -13.00 22.21
C PRO A 54 4.80 -11.93 21.74
N ALA A 55 4.85 -10.75 22.35
CA ALA A 55 4.17 -9.59 21.82
C ALA A 55 4.78 -9.37 20.42
N ALA A 56 3.99 -9.63 19.38
CA ALA A 56 4.41 -9.37 18.01
C ALA A 56 4.85 -7.90 17.95
N ASP A 57 6.14 -7.67 17.71
CA ASP A 57 6.69 -6.34 17.57
C ASP A 57 5.86 -5.59 16.52
N PRO A 58 5.37 -4.37 16.82
CA PRO A 58 4.62 -3.60 15.84
C PRO A 58 5.49 -3.40 14.59
N PRO A 59 4.91 -3.48 13.38
CA PRO A 59 5.67 -3.30 12.16
C PRO A 59 6.36 -1.92 12.22
N SER A 60 7.69 -1.93 12.32
CA SER A 60 8.48 -0.71 12.36
C SER A 60 8.19 0.13 11.10
N SER A 61 8.08 1.45 11.27
CA SER A 61 7.76 2.43 10.20
C SER A 61 8.49 2.22 8.86
N PRO A 62 9.75 1.71 8.80
CA PRO A 62 10.41 1.39 7.54
C PRO A 62 9.77 0.24 6.76
N MET A 63 9.24 -0.79 7.43
CA MET A 63 8.63 -1.95 6.75
C MET A 63 7.36 -1.56 6.01
N LEU A 64 6.54 -0.68 6.63
CA LEU A 64 5.36 -0.10 5.98
C LEU A 64 5.77 0.75 4.77
N GLY A 65 6.82 1.56 4.90
CA GLY A 65 7.32 2.38 3.80
C GLY A 65 7.84 1.55 2.63
N VAL A 66 8.60 0.49 2.91
CA VAL A 66 9.09 -0.45 1.88
C VAL A 66 7.92 -1.13 1.18
N ALA A 67 6.92 -1.62 1.92
CA ALA A 67 5.73 -2.24 1.33
C ALA A 67 4.96 -1.25 0.44
N THR A 68 4.76 -0.02 0.91
CA THR A 68 4.07 1.06 0.19
C THR A 68 4.82 1.44 -1.10
N ALA A 69 6.16 1.57 -1.01
CA ALA A 69 7.01 1.86 -2.15
C ALA A 69 7.01 0.73 -3.17
N ALA A 70 7.12 -0.52 -2.71
CA ALA A 70 7.11 -1.71 -3.55
C ALA A 70 5.82 -1.78 -4.38
N ILE A 71 4.66 -1.55 -3.75
CA ILE A 71 3.38 -1.49 -4.46
C ILE A 71 3.41 -0.39 -5.53
N GLY A 72 3.78 0.84 -5.19
CA GLY A 72 3.85 1.94 -6.18
C GLY A 72 4.78 1.62 -7.36
N ILE A 73 5.95 1.04 -7.07
CA ILE A 73 6.93 0.64 -8.08
C ILE A 73 6.38 -0.47 -8.97
N CYS A 74 5.66 -1.47 -8.44
CA CYS A 74 5.02 -2.50 -9.27
C CYS A 74 4.04 -1.91 -10.31
N TYR A 75 3.31 -0.84 -9.98
CA TYR A 75 2.46 -0.16 -10.96
C TYR A 75 3.26 0.54 -12.05
N LEU A 76 4.36 1.20 -11.67
CA LEU A 76 5.25 1.86 -12.64
C LEU A 76 5.93 0.83 -13.56
N PHE A 77 6.35 -0.31 -13.00
CA PHE A 77 7.00 -1.36 -13.77
C PHE A 77 6.04 -2.13 -14.67
N THR A 78 4.74 -2.15 -14.37
CA THR A 78 3.73 -2.75 -15.25
C THR A 78 3.16 -1.73 -16.26
N ALA A 79 3.66 -0.50 -16.26
CA ALA A 79 3.14 0.57 -17.09
C ALA A 79 3.36 0.43 -18.59
N TYR A 80 4.32 -0.41 -18.97
CA TYR A 80 4.56 -0.73 -20.37
C TYR A 80 3.43 -1.59 -20.97
N MET A 81 2.66 -2.31 -20.15
CA MET A 81 1.63 -3.24 -20.61
C MET A 81 0.28 -2.51 -20.78
N PRO A 82 -0.46 -2.76 -21.88
CA PRO A 82 -1.82 -2.27 -22.05
C PRO A 82 -2.73 -2.65 -20.88
N ILE A 83 -3.63 -1.76 -20.50
CA ILE A 83 -4.60 -1.97 -19.42
C ILE A 83 -5.47 -3.23 -19.62
N GLU A 84 -5.63 -3.65 -20.87
CA GLU A 84 -6.48 -4.78 -21.26
C GLU A 84 -5.79 -6.12 -21.08
N GLU A 85 -4.48 -6.13 -20.84
CA GLU A 85 -3.68 -7.34 -20.66
C GLU A 85 -3.03 -7.39 -19.26
N ASN A 86 -3.08 -6.27 -18.53
CA ASN A 86 -2.39 -6.10 -17.26
C ASN A 86 -3.13 -6.78 -16.11
N GLN A 87 -2.93 -8.09 -15.99
CA GLN A 87 -3.56 -8.91 -14.94
C GLN A 87 -3.23 -8.43 -13.52
N PHE A 88 -2.03 -7.88 -13.29
CA PHE A 88 -1.67 -7.28 -12.01
C PHE A 88 -2.58 -6.08 -11.69
N LEU A 89 -2.82 -5.23 -12.68
CA LEU A 89 -3.70 -4.07 -12.55
C LEU A 89 -5.14 -4.49 -12.25
N HIS A 90 -5.70 -5.46 -12.98
CA HIS A 90 -7.05 -5.97 -12.70
C HIS A 90 -7.13 -6.60 -11.30
N ALA A 91 -6.23 -7.53 -10.97
CA ALA A 91 -6.23 -8.25 -9.70
C ALA A 91 -6.08 -7.31 -8.48
N SER A 92 -5.37 -6.20 -8.66
CA SER A 92 -5.15 -5.24 -7.59
C SER A 92 -6.41 -4.49 -7.13
N VAL A 93 -7.43 -4.35 -7.99
CA VAL A 93 -8.68 -3.63 -7.67
C VAL A 93 -9.38 -4.23 -6.44
N PRO A 94 -9.82 -5.51 -6.46
CA PRO A 94 -10.50 -6.09 -5.31
C PRO A 94 -9.58 -6.16 -4.08
N ILE A 95 -8.28 -6.39 -4.28
CA ILE A 95 -7.31 -6.45 -3.18
C ILE A 95 -7.24 -5.13 -2.42
N ARG A 96 -7.12 -4.00 -3.12
CA ARG A 96 -7.04 -2.66 -2.51
C ARG A 96 -8.32 -2.28 -1.79
N VAL A 97 -9.48 -2.59 -2.39
CA VAL A 97 -10.78 -2.34 -1.75
C VAL A 97 -10.91 -3.16 -0.47
N ILE A 98 -10.60 -4.46 -0.51
CA ILE A 98 -10.65 -5.35 0.67
C ILE A 98 -9.67 -4.88 1.75
N LEU A 99 -8.42 -4.56 1.39
CA LEU A 99 -7.42 -4.08 2.35
C LEU A 99 -7.86 -2.76 3.00
N SER A 100 -8.39 -1.81 2.23
CA SER A 100 -8.94 -0.56 2.76
C SER A 100 -10.07 -0.82 3.76
N CYS A 101 -10.92 -1.81 3.47
CA CYS A 101 -12.01 -2.23 4.35
C CYS A 101 -11.48 -2.89 5.64
N ILE A 102 -10.48 -3.77 5.55
CA ILE A 102 -9.83 -4.39 6.72
C ILE A 102 -9.17 -3.33 7.60
N MET A 103 -8.49 -2.35 6.99
CA MET A 103 -7.88 -1.24 7.72
C MET A 103 -8.94 -0.37 8.41
N GLY A 104 -10.04 -0.05 7.72
CA GLY A 104 -11.19 0.64 8.31
C GLY A 104 -11.83 -0.14 9.46
N CYS A 105 -12.07 -1.43 9.27
CA CYS A 105 -12.63 -2.32 10.29
C CYS A 105 -11.71 -2.38 11.52
N ARG A 106 -10.40 -2.50 11.33
CA ARG A 106 -9.43 -2.45 12.43
C ARG A 106 -9.50 -1.14 13.21
N LEU A 107 -9.64 -0.01 12.53
CA LEU A 107 -9.77 1.31 13.17
C LEU A 107 -11.08 1.44 13.94
N LEU A 108 -12.18 0.92 13.41
CA LEU A 108 -13.47 0.88 14.08
C LEU A 108 -13.41 -0.01 15.33
N LEU A 109 -12.82 -1.19 15.22
CA LEU A 109 -12.62 -2.11 16.33
C LEU A 109 -11.75 -1.49 17.44
N ASP A 110 -10.67 -0.78 17.08
CA ASP A 110 -9.84 -0.06 18.07
C ASP A 110 -10.60 1.11 18.73
N SER A 111 -11.54 1.73 18.00
CA SER A 111 -12.37 2.84 18.51
C SER A 111 -13.52 2.37 19.40
N VAL A 112 -14.15 1.23 19.07
CA VAL A 112 -15.32 0.69 19.78
C VAL A 112 -14.92 -0.21 20.94
N MET A 113 -13.93 -1.09 20.75
CA MET A 113 -13.45 -2.02 21.79
C MET A 113 -12.27 -1.46 22.59
N GLY A 114 -11.73 -0.31 22.19
CA GLY A 114 -10.72 0.43 22.94
C GLY A 114 -11.33 1.04 24.20
N ALA A 115 -11.53 0.21 25.23
CA ALA A 115 -11.95 0.60 26.58
C ALA A 115 -10.91 1.53 27.23
N GLY A 116 -10.84 2.79 26.79
CA GLY A 116 -10.03 3.86 27.37
C GLY A 116 -8.53 3.87 27.02
N LYS A 117 -8.01 2.87 26.30
CA LYS A 117 -6.62 2.85 25.78
C LYS A 117 -6.60 2.41 24.32
N SER A 118 -6.44 3.39 23.42
CA SER A 118 -6.10 3.13 22.01
C SER A 118 -4.86 2.24 21.94
N ARG A 119 -4.95 1.07 21.32
CA ARG A 119 -3.79 0.17 21.16
C ARG A 119 -2.86 0.66 20.07
N LEU A 120 -3.39 1.43 19.12
CA LEU A 120 -2.60 2.10 18.08
C LEU A 120 -2.01 3.42 18.59
N ASN A 121 -0.72 3.63 18.30
CA ASN A 121 -0.07 4.93 18.44
C ASN A 121 -0.75 5.94 17.49
N GLN A 122 -0.83 7.22 17.87
CA GLN A 122 -1.48 8.26 17.07
C GLN A 122 -0.86 8.39 15.67
N LYS A 123 0.46 8.15 15.55
CA LYS A 123 1.17 8.14 14.26
C LYS A 123 0.74 6.97 13.39
N ASP A 124 0.69 5.76 13.95
CA ASP A 124 0.30 4.55 13.23
C ASP A 124 -1.17 4.62 12.80
N ARG A 125 -2.03 5.17 13.66
CA ARG A 125 -3.45 5.41 13.33
C ARG A 125 -3.59 6.35 12.14
N LYS A 126 -2.85 7.47 12.11
CA LYS A 126 -2.85 8.40 10.98
C LYS A 126 -2.30 7.76 9.70
N ALA A 127 -1.25 6.96 9.82
CA ALA A 127 -0.71 6.21 8.68
C ALA A 127 -1.71 5.19 8.14
N LEU A 128 -2.39 4.45 9.02
CA LEU A 128 -3.41 3.47 8.64
C LEU A 128 -4.63 4.15 7.98
N ILE A 129 -5.08 5.28 8.51
CA ILE A 129 -6.16 6.07 7.89
C ILE A 129 -5.72 6.59 6.52
N GLY A 130 -4.54 7.22 6.46
CA GLY A 130 -4.03 7.81 5.22
C GLY A 130 -3.84 6.76 4.13
N LEU A 131 -3.17 5.65 4.45
CA LEU A 131 -2.97 4.55 3.52
C LEU A 131 -4.31 3.88 3.14
N GLY A 132 -5.21 3.63 4.11
CA GLY A 132 -6.51 3.00 3.82
C GLY A 132 -7.39 3.84 2.90
N ILE A 133 -7.45 5.17 3.12
CA ILE A 133 -8.20 6.08 2.25
C ILE A 133 -7.53 6.18 0.88
N TYR A 134 -6.21 6.37 0.85
CA TYR A 134 -5.46 6.52 -0.40
C TYR A 134 -5.65 5.27 -1.27
N ASP A 135 -5.42 4.09 -0.70
CA ASP A 135 -5.49 2.80 -1.39
C ASP A 135 -6.92 2.42 -1.76
N GLY A 136 -7.89 2.70 -0.88
CA GLY A 136 -9.32 2.49 -1.15
C GLY A 136 -9.83 3.36 -2.30
N VAL A 137 -9.53 4.66 -2.29
CA VAL A 137 -9.90 5.58 -3.38
C VAL A 137 -9.20 5.19 -4.68
N GLY A 138 -7.91 4.84 -4.62
CA GLY A 138 -7.15 4.36 -5.76
C GLY A 138 -7.77 3.09 -6.38
N GLY A 139 -8.14 2.12 -5.54
CA GLY A 139 -8.82 0.90 -5.97
C GLY A 139 -10.20 1.16 -6.57
N LEU A 140 -10.99 2.08 -5.99
CA LEU A 140 -12.30 2.43 -6.51
C LEU A 140 -12.22 3.16 -7.86
N ILE A 141 -11.32 4.14 -8.00
CA ILE A 141 -11.09 4.85 -9.27
C ILE A 141 -10.62 3.87 -10.34
N LEU A 142 -9.72 2.95 -9.97
CA LEU A 142 -9.21 1.94 -10.90
C LEU A 142 -10.33 1.00 -11.36
N GLY A 143 -11.13 0.44 -10.44
CA GLY A 143 -12.27 -0.41 -10.77
C GLY A 143 -13.32 0.30 -11.63
N TRP A 144 -13.57 1.59 -11.36
CA TRP A 144 -14.42 2.43 -12.20
C TRP A 144 -13.85 2.61 -13.61
N THR A 145 -12.54 2.88 -13.71
CA THR A 145 -11.85 3.10 -14.99
C THR A 145 -11.81 1.82 -15.83
N LEU A 146 -11.66 0.65 -15.19
CA LEU A 146 -11.67 -0.65 -15.86
C LEU A 146 -13.07 -1.14 -16.23
N GLY A 147 -14.12 -0.58 -15.62
CA GLY A 147 -15.49 -1.08 -15.74
C GLY A 147 -15.68 -2.51 -15.19
N ASN A 148 -14.67 -3.06 -14.50
CA ASN A 148 -14.64 -4.42 -14.02
C ASN A 148 -14.04 -4.50 -12.61
N TRP A 149 -14.71 -5.23 -11.72
CA TRP A 149 -14.34 -5.40 -10.32
C TRP A 149 -13.92 -6.84 -9.98
N SER A 150 -14.03 -7.76 -10.94
CA SER A 150 -13.77 -9.20 -10.74
C SER A 150 -12.30 -9.53 -10.49
N GLY A 151 -11.41 -8.58 -10.76
CA GLY A 151 -9.96 -8.81 -10.71
C GLY A 151 -9.41 -9.62 -11.89
N ARG A 152 -10.26 -9.90 -12.89
CA ARG A 152 -9.91 -10.68 -14.08
C ARG A 152 -9.78 -9.77 -15.28
N VAL A 153 -8.90 -10.15 -16.18
CA VAL A 153 -8.76 -9.52 -17.49
C VAL A 153 -10.00 -9.87 -18.34
N PRO A 154 -10.51 -8.96 -19.19
CA PRO A 154 -11.61 -9.28 -20.11
C PRO A 154 -11.26 -10.51 -20.96
N GLY A 155 -12.18 -11.49 -21.02
CA GLY A 155 -12.01 -12.71 -21.82
C GLY A 155 -11.48 -13.94 -21.07
N TRP A 156 -11.31 -13.87 -19.73
CA TRP A 156 -10.84 -14.99 -18.89
C TRP A 156 -11.73 -15.26 -17.67
#